data_AF-A0A0F7FIH4-F1
#
_entry.id   AF-A0A0F7FIH4-F1
#
_cell.length_a   1.000
_cell.length_b   1.000
_cell.length_c   1.000
_cell.angle_alpha   90.00
_cell.angle_beta   90.00
_cell.angle_gamma   90.00
#
_symmetry.space_group_name_H-M   'P 1'
#
loop_
_entity.id
_entity.type
_entity.pdbx_description
1 polymer ?
#
loop_
_entity_poly.entity_id
_entity_poly.type
_entity_poly.pdbx_seq_one_letter_code
_entity_poly.pdbx_strand_id
1 'polypeptide(L)'
;MTQSGLHVSIISIIELLTYLSHERKVEITGILPKLRKIYTVIDQFEDKVSEMIAQIQSDLLHYNLTPYFEDIVNVAIASEKKFIILTADPERYNQLRKYGVSIMTLEQLFEKTKLYARVREKTA
;
A
#
# COMPACT_ATOMS: atom_id res chain seq x y z
N MET A 1 -2.54 19.26 6.49
CA MET A 1 -3.56 18.41 7.12
C MET A 1 -3.59 17.10 6.35
N THR A 2 -3.14 15.99 6.93
CA THR A 2 -3.30 14.66 6.34
C THR A 2 -4.77 14.27 6.44
N GLN A 3 -5.44 14.13 5.29
CA GLN A 3 -6.77 13.53 5.26
C GLN A 3 -6.64 12.09 5.76
N SER A 4 -7.38 11.76 6.83
CA SER A 4 -7.53 10.38 7.29
C SER A 4 -8.24 9.59 6.19
N GLY A 5 -7.58 8.60 5.58
CA GLY A 5 -8.14 7.83 4.48
C GLY A 5 -7.27 6.64 4.09
N LEU A 6 -7.84 5.70 3.33
CA LEU A 6 -7.08 4.60 2.73
C LEU A 6 -6.44 5.11 1.44
N HIS A 7 -5.11 5.20 1.46
CA HIS A 7 -4.31 5.58 0.30
C HIS A 7 -3.82 4.32 -0.41
N VAL A 8 -3.95 4.30 -1.74
CA VAL A 8 -3.53 3.14 -2.56
C VAL A 8 -2.73 3.65 -3.74
N SER A 9 -1.55 3.07 -3.99
CA SER A 9 -0.77 3.41 -5.17
C SER A 9 -1.48 2.93 -6.44
N ILE A 10 -1.33 3.66 -7.54
CA ILE A 10 -1.87 3.22 -8.83
C ILE A 10 -1.29 1.87 -9.26
N ILE A 11 -0.05 1.56 -8.85
CA ILE A 11 0.62 0.28 -9.13
C ILE A 11 -0.12 -0.87 -8.44
N SER A 12 -0.48 -0.74 -7.16
CA SER A 12 -1.30 -1.75 -6.46
C SER A 12 -2.68 -1.94 -7.10
N ILE A 13 -3.29 -0.88 -7.61
CA ILE A 13 -4.57 -1.00 -8.34
C ILE A 13 -4.35 -1.73 -9.66
N ILE A 14 -3.28 -1.43 -10.40
CA ILE A 14 -2.94 -2.14 -11.64
C ILE A 14 -2.76 -3.64 -11.35
N GLU A 15 -2.01 -4.02 -10.31
CA GLU A 15 -1.84 -5.43 -9.94
C GLU A 15 -3.17 -6.12 -9.62
N LEU A 16 -4.04 -5.46 -8.84
CA LEU A 16 -5.39 -5.97 -8.56
C LEU A 16 -6.19 -6.17 -9.86
N LEU A 17 -6.20 -5.18 -10.75
CA LEU A 17 -6.92 -5.26 -12.02
C LEU A 17 -6.35 -6.35 -12.94
N THR A 18 -5.02 -6.52 -12.96
CA THR A 18 -4.36 -7.60 -13.68
C THR A 18 -4.81 -8.96 -13.14
N TYR A 19 -4.83 -9.15 -11.83
CA TYR A 19 -5.35 -10.37 -11.20
C TYR A 19 -6.82 -10.61 -11.58
N LEU A 20 -7.68 -9.60 -11.45
CA LEU A 20 -9.10 -9.71 -11.78
C LEU A 20 -9.33 -10.06 -13.26
N SER A 21 -8.58 -9.43 -14.17
CA SER A 21 -8.67 -9.69 -15.60
C SER A 21 -8.16 -11.08 -15.96
N HIS A 22 -7.04 -11.51 -15.37
CA HIS A 22 -6.37 -12.75 -15.76
C HIS A 22 -6.95 -13.98 -15.07
N GLU A 23 -7.06 -13.95 -13.75
CA GLU A 23 -7.46 -15.10 -12.92
C GLU A 23 -8.97 -15.21 -12.80
N ARG A 24 -9.66 -14.07 -12.66
CA ARG A 24 -11.12 -14.04 -12.45
C ARG A 24 -11.92 -13.80 -13.72
N LYS A 25 -11.24 -13.50 -14.84
CA LYS A 25 -11.86 -13.18 -16.14
C LYS A 25 -12.93 -12.07 -16.02
N VAL A 26 -12.73 -11.13 -15.10
CA VAL A 26 -13.65 -10.01 -14.86
C VAL A 26 -13.36 -8.91 -15.87
N GLU A 27 -14.42 -8.31 -16.43
CA GLU A 27 -14.28 -7.09 -17.24
C GLU A 27 -13.85 -5.92 -16.34
N ILE A 28 -12.65 -5.39 -16.59
CA ILE A 28 -12.04 -4.35 -15.74
C ILE A 28 -12.45 -2.92 -16.13
N THR A 29 -13.11 -2.75 -17.27
CA THR A 29 -13.58 -1.46 -17.76
C THR A 29 -14.45 -0.77 -16.70
N GLY A 30 -14.10 0.45 -16.33
CA GLY A 30 -14.87 1.22 -15.34
C GLY A 30 -14.69 0.81 -13.87
N ILE A 31 -13.83 -0.16 -13.54
CA ILE A 31 -13.50 -0.48 -12.13
C ILE A 31 -12.65 0.63 -11.50
N LEU A 32 -11.62 1.13 -12.17
CA LEU A 32 -10.74 2.17 -11.61
C LEU A 32 -11.50 3.44 -11.15
N PRO A 33 -12.44 4.01 -11.93
CA PRO A 33 -13.30 5.11 -11.46
C PRO A 33 -14.12 4.77 -10.21
N LYS A 34 -14.55 3.52 -10.03
CA LYS A 34 -15.25 3.08 -8.81
C LYS A 34 -14.30 3.03 -7.62
N LEU A 35 -13.09 2.50 -7.79
CA LEU A 35 -12.07 2.46 -6.73
C LEU A 35 -11.67 3.87 -6.27
N ARG A 36 -11.56 4.84 -7.18
CA ARG A 36 -11.29 6.25 -6.86
C ARG A 36 -12.37 6.93 -6.00
N LYS A 37 -13.59 6.38 -5.94
CA LYS A 37 -14.65 6.87 -5.04
C LYS A 37 -14.49 6.38 -3.60
N ILE A 38 -13.69 5.34 -3.39
CA ILE A 38 -13.51 4.65 -2.10
C ILE A 38 -12.12 4.98 -1.53
N TYR A 39 -11.11 5.00 -2.40
CA TYR A 39 -9.71 5.17 -2.02
C TYR A 39 -9.14 6.49 -2.55
N THR A 40 -8.22 7.06 -1.77
CA THR A 40 -7.33 8.11 -2.28
C THR A 40 -6.25 7.46 -3.11
N VAL A 41 -6.40 7.50 -4.43
CA VAL A 41 -5.45 6.89 -5.36
C VAL A 41 -4.26 7.82 -5.58
N ILE A 42 -3.05 7.29 -5.39
CA ILE A 42 -1.79 7.99 -5.68
C ILE A 42 -1.35 7.55 -7.07
N ASP A 43 -1.65 8.37 -8.07
CA ASP A 43 -1.40 8.13 -9.49
C ASP A 43 -0.29 9.00 -10.09
N GLN A 44 0.33 9.85 -9.27
CA GLN A 44 1.50 10.65 -9.61
C GLN A 44 2.54 10.51 -8.49
N PHE A 45 3.81 10.41 -8.89
CA PHE A 45 4.92 10.39 -7.95
C PHE A 45 5.61 11.75 -7.96
N GLU A 46 5.69 12.37 -6.79
CA GLU A 46 6.54 13.53 -6.56
C GLU A 46 8.01 13.14 -6.75
N ASP A 47 8.86 14.11 -7.12
CA ASP A 47 10.29 13.88 -7.37
C ASP A 47 10.96 13.10 -6.24
N LYS A 48 10.68 13.49 -4.99
CA LYS A 48 11.24 12.83 -3.80
C LYS A 48 10.82 11.35 -3.66
N VAL A 49 9.59 11.01 -4.05
CA VAL A 49 9.14 9.61 -4.06
C VAL A 49 9.85 8.85 -5.18
N SER A 50 9.98 9.45 -6.36
CA SER A 50 10.67 8.86 -7.51
C SER A 50 12.16 8.61 -7.24
N GLU A 51 12.86 9.59 -6.64
CA GLU A 51 14.24 9.46 -6.20
C GLU A 51 14.41 8.34 -5.17
N MET A 52 13.49 8.24 -4.21
CA MET A 52 13.53 7.19 -3.19
C MET A 52 13.26 5.80 -3.79
N ILE A 53 12.35 5.66 -4.76
CA ILE A 53 12.15 4.41 -5.50
C ILE A 53 13.46 3.98 -6.17
N ALA A 54 14.12 4.89 -6.87
CA ALA A 54 15.38 4.61 -7.56
C ALA A 54 16.51 4.22 -6.57
N GLN A 55 16.61 4.91 -5.43
CA GLN A 55 17.58 4.60 -4.39
C GLN A 55 17.35 3.22 -3.77
N ILE A 56 16.10 2.92 -3.39
CA ILE A 56 15.74 1.61 -2.83
C ILE A 56 16.04 0.50 -3.83
N GLN A 57 15.64 0.68 -5.09
CA GLN A 57 15.86 -0.31 -6.13
C GLN A 57 17.35 -0.54 -6.41
N SER A 58 18.15 0.53 -6.49
CA SER A 58 19.60 0.44 -6.68
C SER A 58 20.27 -0.33 -5.53
N ASP A 59 19.88 -0.05 -4.28
CA ASP A 59 20.44 -0.73 -3.12
C ASP A 59 20.07 -2.22 -3.09
N LEU A 60 18.82 -2.57 -3.43
CA LEU A 60 18.40 -3.97 -3.52
C LEU A 60 19.15 -4.73 -4.63
N LEU A 61 19.32 -4.11 -5.79
CA LEU A 61 20.10 -4.69 -6.89
C LEU A 61 21.55 -4.94 -6.48
N HIS A 62 22.17 -4.04 -5.72
CA HIS A 62 23.53 -4.24 -5.19
C HIS A 62 23.65 -5.52 -4.34
N TYR A 63 22.59 -5.89 -3.62
CA TYR A 63 22.53 -7.10 -2.80
C TYR A 63 21.89 -8.31 -3.51
N ASN A 64 21.66 -8.26 -4.83
CA ASN A 64 20.93 -9.28 -5.60
C ASN A 64 19.53 -9.61 -5.04
N LEU A 65 18.88 -8.62 -4.42
CA LEU A 65 17.51 -8.73 -3.94
C LEU A 65 16.56 -8.17 -5.00
N THR A 66 15.49 -8.90 -5.30
CA THR A 66 14.51 -8.53 -6.33
C THR A 66 13.08 -8.62 -5.79
N PRO A 67 12.71 -7.81 -4.78
CA PRO A 67 11.31 -7.72 -4.36
C PRO A 67 10.46 -7.13 -5.50
N TYR A 68 9.15 -7.31 -5.41
CA TYR A 68 8.24 -6.77 -6.42
C TYR A 68 8.35 -5.25 -6.48
N PHE A 69 8.29 -4.71 -7.70
CA PHE A 69 8.37 -3.25 -7.91
C PHE A 69 7.26 -2.51 -7.17
N GLU A 70 6.06 -3.09 -7.09
CA GLU A 70 4.94 -2.57 -6.29
C GLU A 70 5.32 -2.38 -4.81
N ASP A 71 6.05 -3.32 -4.20
CA ASP A 71 6.46 -3.20 -2.80
C ASP A 71 7.46 -2.06 -2.61
N ILE A 72 8.39 -1.90 -3.55
CA ILE A 72 9.35 -0.78 -3.55
C ILE A 72 8.60 0.56 -3.60
N VAL A 73 7.64 0.69 -4.51
CA VAL A 73 6.80 1.88 -4.68
C VAL A 73 6.01 2.17 -3.40
N ASN A 74 5.34 1.15 -2.85
CA ASN A 74 4.54 1.29 -1.63
C ASN A 74 5.40 1.69 -0.43
N VAL A 75 6.63 1.17 -0.32
CA VAL A 75 7.59 1.53 0.72
C VAL A 75 8.08 2.96 0.58
N ALA A 76 8.42 3.40 -0.62
CA ALA A 76 8.83 4.77 -0.87
C ALA A 76 7.71 5.77 -0.51
N ILE A 77 6.48 5.50 -0.96
CA ILE A 77 5.32 6.32 -0.63
C ILE A 77 5.09 6.35 0.88
N ALA A 78 5.08 5.18 1.54
CA ALA A 78 4.81 5.09 2.96
C ALA A 78 5.88 5.78 3.81
N SER A 79 7.15 5.65 3.44
CA SER A 79 8.26 6.31 4.13
C SER A 79 8.20 7.83 3.98
N GLU A 80 7.88 8.34 2.78
CA GLU A 80 7.78 9.78 2.53
C GLU A 80 6.58 10.40 3.23
N LYS A 81 5.39 9.81 3.03
CA LYS A 81 4.12 10.36 3.52
C LYS A 81 3.81 9.96 4.97
N LYS A 82 4.70 9.17 5.60
CA LYS A 82 4.53 8.61 6.95
C LYS A 82 3.25 7.79 7.08
N PHE A 83 2.92 7.03 6.03
CA PHE A 83 1.81 6.09 6.07
C PHE A 83 2.22 4.76 6.70
N ILE A 84 1.21 4.04 7.19
CA ILE A 84 1.35 2.66 7.63
C ILE A 84 0.97 1.77 6.45
N ILE A 85 1.83 0.83 6.09
CA ILE A 85 1.51 -0.19 5.10
C ILE A 85 0.59 -1.22 5.76
N LEU A 86 -0.56 -1.44 5.14
CA LEU A 86 -1.50 -2.50 5.51
C LEU A 86 -1.30 -3.67 4.56
N THR A 87 -1.01 -4.85 5.10
CA THR A 87 -0.75 -6.06 4.29
C THR A 87 -1.26 -7.32 4.98
N ALA A 88 -1.66 -8.32 4.19
CA ALA A 88 -1.91 -9.66 4.69
C ALA A 88 -0.62 -10.49 4.84
N ASP A 89 0.45 -10.07 4.16
CA ASP A 89 1.76 -10.73 4.17
C ASP A 89 2.83 -9.71 4.60
N PRO A 90 3.11 -9.59 5.92
CA PRO A 90 4.13 -8.69 6.42
C PRO A 90 5.56 -9.16 6.15
N GLU A 91 5.76 -10.46 5.88
CA GLU A 91 7.08 -11.05 5.64
C GLU A 91 7.62 -10.65 4.26
N ARG A 92 6.72 -10.47 3.28
CA ARG A 92 7.02 -9.89 1.94
C ARG A 92 7.83 -8.59 2.02
N TYR A 93 7.68 -7.82 3.09
CA TYR A 93 8.33 -6.53 3.29
C TYR A 93 9.62 -6.59 4.13
N ASN A 94 10.06 -7.76 4.60
CA ASN A 94 11.19 -7.88 5.53
C ASN A 94 12.47 -7.21 5.04
N GLN A 95 12.80 -7.40 3.76
CA GLN A 95 13.98 -6.81 3.12
C GLN A 95 13.86 -5.29 2.96
N LEU A 96 12.64 -4.75 3.02
CA LEU A 96 12.32 -3.34 2.82
C LEU A 96 12.09 -2.58 4.13
N ARG A 97 11.96 -3.26 5.27
CA ARG A 97 11.76 -2.63 6.59
C ARG A 97 12.84 -1.61 6.95
N LYS A 98 14.07 -1.82 6.47
CA LYS A 98 15.21 -0.93 6.71
C LYS A 98 15.00 0.51 6.18
N TYR A 99 14.04 0.73 5.29
CA TYR A 99 13.72 2.05 4.72
C TYR A 99 12.71 2.86 5.55
N GLY A 100 12.48 2.47 6.81
CA GLY A 100 11.76 3.28 7.79
C GLY A 100 10.25 3.24 7.67
N VAL A 101 9.70 2.11 7.21
CA VAL A 101 8.25 1.92 7.08
C VAL A 101 7.64 1.22 8.29
N SER A 102 6.44 1.67 8.68
CA SER A 102 5.59 0.99 9.65
C SER A 102 4.65 0.04 8.91
N ILE A 103 4.59 -1.21 9.36
CA ILE A 103 3.73 -2.24 8.78
C ILE A 103 2.73 -2.69 9.83
N MET A 104 1.46 -2.81 9.44
CA MET A 104 0.38 -3.37 10.25
C MET A 104 -0.34 -4.45 9.44
N THR A 105 -0.66 -5.57 10.08
CA THR A 105 -1.40 -6.63 9.38
C THR A 105 -2.88 -6.31 9.30
N LEU A 106 -3.60 -6.94 8.36
CA LEU A 106 -5.05 -6.79 8.28
C LEU A 106 -5.74 -7.32 9.54
N GLU A 107 -5.25 -8.40 10.14
CA GLU A 107 -5.77 -8.95 11.39
C GLU A 107 -5.66 -7.92 12.51
N GLN A 108 -4.49 -7.30 12.67
CA GLN A 108 -4.28 -6.24 13.66
C GLN A 108 -5.21 -5.05 13.43
N LEU A 109 -5.44 -4.68 12.17
CA LEU A 109 -6.41 -3.64 11.84
C LEU A 109 -7.83 -4.05 12.25
N PHE A 110 -8.26 -5.27 11.92
CA PHE A 110 -9.60 -5.77 12.26
C PHE A 110 -9.83 -5.90 13.77
N GLU A 111 -8.83 -6.31 14.52
CA GLU A 111 -8.91 -6.33 15.99
C GLU A 111 -9.07 -4.93 16.56
N LYS A 112 -8.28 -3.97 16.05
CA LYS A 112 -8.39 -2.56 16.45
C LYS A 112 -9.76 -1.99 16.10
N THR A 113 -10.28 -2.21 14.90
CA THR A 113 -11.59 -1.68 14.50
C THR A 113 -12.73 -2.30 15.30
N LYS A 114 -12.69 -3.60 15.63
CA LYS A 114 -13.64 -4.24 16.54
C LYS A 114 -13.61 -3.62 17.93
N LEU A 115 -12.41 -3.34 18.45
CA LEU A 115 -12.26 -2.65 19.74
C LEU A 115 -12.85 -1.24 19.68
N TYR A 116 -12.56 -0.47 18.63
CA TYR A 116 -13.13 0.87 18.45
C TYR A 116 -14.66 0.84 18.41
N ALA A 117 -15.26 -0.10 17.67
CA ALA A 117 -16.71 -0.25 17.61
C ALA A 117 -17.32 -0.51 19.00
N ARG A 118 -16.75 -1.45 19.77
CA ARG A 118 -17.20 -1.78 21.13
C ARG A 118 -17.06 -0.62 22.12
N VAL A 119 -15.97 0.15 22.03
CA VAL A 119 -15.78 1.32 22.89
C VAL A 119 -16.80 2.41 22.56
N ARG A 120 -17.08 2.62 21.27
CA ARG A 120 -18.08 3.58 20.81
C ARG A 120 -19.49 3.23 21.28
N GLU A 121 -19.87 1.97 21.23
CA GLU A 121 -21.15 1.47 21.75
C GLU A 121 -21.30 1.63 23.27
N LYS A 122 -20.19 1.61 24.03
CA LYS A 122 -20.21 1.84 25.49
C LYS A 122 -20.20 3.31 25.90
N THR A 123 -19.94 4.22 24.95
CA THR A 123 -19.83 5.67 25.20
C THR A 123 -20.90 6.49 24.49
N ALA A 124 -21.79 5.83 23.73
CA ALA A 124 -23.00 6.39 23.14
C ALA A 124 -24.22 6.04 24.00
#